data_AF-A0A6N0HVC5-F1
#
_entry.id   AF-A0A6N0HVC5-F1
#
_cell.length_a   1.000
_cell.length_b   1.000
_cell.length_c   1.000
_cell.angle_alpha   90.00
_cell.angle_beta   90.00
_cell.angle_gamma   90.00
#
_symmetry.space_group_name_H-M   'P 1'
#
loop_
_entity.id
_entity.type
_entity.pdbx_description
1 polymer ?
#
loop_
_entity_poly.entity_id
_entity_poly.type
_entity_poly.pdbx_seq_one_letter_code
_entity_poly.pdbx_strand_id
1 'polypeptide(L)' 'MRIDSALGTSLQGLKQGQQRLVESSQQLTAAATAAPQENLTAPIAELQRARDQVEVSARVVQAVDQTLNNLLKAFS' A
#
# COMPACT_ATOMS: atom_id res chain seq x y z
N MET A 1 -0.35 14.80 -19.16
CA MET A 1 -1.39 13.76 -18.99
C MET A 1 -0.86 12.35 -18.67
N ARG A 2 0.45 12.13 -18.39
CA ARG A 2 0.95 10.81 -17.88
C ARG A 2 1.16 10.79 -16.36
N ILE A 3 1.34 11.96 -15.75
CA ILE A 3 1.54 12.09 -14.30
C ILE A 3 0.18 11.99 -13.58
N ASP A 4 -0.87 12.59 -14.12
CA ASP A 4 -2.22 12.54 -13.53
C ASP A 4 -2.78 11.10 -13.48
N SER A 5 -2.53 10.31 -14.53
CA SER A 5 -2.95 8.91 -14.58
C SER A 5 -2.11 8.02 -13.66
N ALA A 6 -0.80 8.25 -13.56
CA ALA A 6 0.06 7.53 -12.62
C ALA A 6 -0.31 7.85 -11.16
N LEU A 7 -0.55 9.11 -10.83
CA LEU A 7 -0.95 9.54 -9.50
C LEU A 7 -2.33 8.96 -9.11
N GLY A 8 -3.31 9.01 -10.02
CA GLY A 8 -4.61 8.40 -9.81
C GLY A 8 -4.53 6.88 -9.56
N THR A 9 -3.71 6.19 -10.35
CA THR A 9 -3.47 4.74 -10.21
C THR A 9 -2.78 4.42 -8.89
N SER A 10 -1.79 5.21 -8.48
CA SER A 10 -1.08 5.03 -7.21
C SER A 10 -1.97 5.30 -5.99
N LEU A 11 -2.81 6.33 -6.04
CA LEU A 11 -3.78 6.59 -4.97
C LEU A 11 -4.81 5.46 -4.84
N GLN A 12 -5.26 4.92 -5.96
CA GLN A 12 -6.15 3.75 -5.97
C GLN A 12 -5.44 2.50 -5.42
N GLY A 13 -4.19 2.26 -5.83
CA GLY A 13 -3.36 1.16 -5.33
C GLY A 13 -3.10 1.27 -3.82
N LEU A 14 -2.89 2.48 -3.31
CA LEU A 14 -2.68 2.75 -1.88
C LEU A 14 -3.94 2.47 -1.06
N LYS A 15 -5.13 2.86 -1.55
CA LYS A 15 -6.42 2.52 -0.93
C LYS A 15 -6.65 1.00 -0.89
N GLN A 16 -6.42 0.32 -2.02
CA GLN A 16 -6.59 -1.14 -2.10
C GLN A 16 -5.58 -1.90 -1.23
N GLY A 17 -4.34 -1.39 -1.16
CA GLY A 17 -3.30 -1.95 -0.29
C GLY A 17 -3.65 -1.82 1.18
N GLN A 18 -4.11 -0.64 1.62
CA GLN A 18 -4.58 -0.42 2.98
C GLN A 18 -5.75 -1.33 3.35
N GLN A 19 -6.73 -1.47 2.44
CA GLN A 19 -7.88 -2.34 2.67
C GLN A 19 -7.47 -3.81 2.84
N ARG A 20 -6.58 -4.32 1.97
CA ARG A 20 -6.03 -5.68 2.14
C ARG A 20 -5.21 -5.85 3.41
N LEU A 21 -4.49 -4.82 3.84
CA LEU A 21 -3.72 -4.86 5.09
C LEU A 21 -4.65 -5.02 6.30
N VAL A 22 -5.78 -4.31 6.31
CA VAL A 22 -6.83 -4.46 7.33
C VAL A 22 -7.43 -5.86 7.29
N GLU A 23 -7.81 -6.36 6.11
CA GLU A 23 -8.39 -7.70 5.94
C GLU A 23 -7.41 -8.80 6.38
N SER A 24 -6.15 -8.74 5.96
CA SER A 24 -5.12 -9.70 6.37
C SER A 24 -4.86 -9.63 7.87
N SER A 25 -4.86 -8.44 8.49
CA SER A 25 -4.70 -8.31 9.94
C SER A 25 -5.87 -8.93 10.71
N GLN A 26 -7.10 -8.81 10.20
CA GLN A 26 -8.27 -9.45 10.78
C GLN A 26 -8.20 -10.97 10.65
N GLN A 27 -7.79 -11.49 9.49
CA GLN A 27 -7.56 -12.92 9.27
C GLN A 27 -6.46 -13.47 10.18
N LEU A 28 -5.36 -12.73 10.37
CA LEU A 28 -4.27 -13.12 11.26
C LEU A 28 -4.74 -13.18 12.72
N THR A 29 -5.56 -12.22 13.14
CA THR A 29 -6.15 -12.17 14.48
C THR A 29 -7.11 -13.34 14.69
N ALA A 30 -8.00 -13.60 13.72
CA ALA A 30 -8.91 -14.74 13.75
C ALA A 30 -8.13 -16.06 13.83
N ALA A 31 -7.06 -16.20 13.04
CA ALA A 31 -6.26 -17.41 13.01
C ALA A 31 -5.40 -17.61 14.26
N ALA A 32 -4.97 -16.52 14.90
CA ALA A 32 -4.30 -16.57 16.20
C ALA A 32 -5.26 -16.95 17.34
N THR A 33 -6.56 -16.69 17.19
CA THR A 33 -7.60 -17.04 18.17
C THR A 33 -8.23 -18.42 17.94
N ALA A 34 -8.12 -18.98 16.74
CA ALA A 34 -8.49 -20.35 16.44
C ALA A 34 -7.40 -21.32 16.95
N ALA A 35 -7.80 -22.55 17.28
CA ALA A 35 -6.97 -23.59 17.92
C ALA A 35 -5.58 -23.81 17.25
N PRO A 36 -4.60 -24.45 17.94
CA PRO A 36 -3.15 -24.36 17.68
C PRO A 36 -2.61 -24.87 16.32
N GLN A 37 -3.45 -25.17 15.35
CA GLN A 37 -3.09 -25.83 14.09
C GLN A 37 -3.31 -24.97 12.84
N GLU A 38 -3.76 -23.71 12.94
CA GLU A 38 -3.92 -22.87 11.75
C GLU A 38 -2.55 -22.41 11.20
N ASN A 39 -2.28 -22.77 9.95
CA ASN A 39 -1.03 -22.45 9.27
C ASN A 39 -0.97 -20.94 8.96
N LEU A 40 -0.24 -20.19 9.80
CA LEU A 40 -0.07 -18.74 9.68
C LEU A 40 0.80 -18.29 8.49
N THR A 41 1.41 -19.22 7.74
CA THR A 41 2.31 -18.89 6.63
C THR A 41 1.59 -18.12 5.52
N ALA A 42 0.38 -18.54 5.16
CA ALA A 42 -0.41 -17.88 4.11
C ALA A 42 -0.89 -16.48 4.53
N PRO A 43 -1.48 -16.29 5.74
CA PRO A 43 -1.82 -14.96 6.25
C PRO A 43 -0.63 -14.00 6.32
N ILE A 44 0.54 -14.47 6.76
CA ILE A 44 1.76 -13.63 6.85
C ILE A 44 2.25 -13.23 5.46
N ALA A 45 2.25 -14.15 4.50
CA ALA A 45 2.66 -13.85 3.11
C ALA A 45 1.73 -12.83 2.45
N GLU A 46 0.42 -12.91 2.71
CA GLU A 46 -0.54 -11.93 2.21
C GLU A 46 -0.31 -10.55 2.84
N LEU A 47 -0.05 -10.51 4.16
CA LEU A 47 0.25 -9.26 4.87
C LEU A 47 1.53 -8.58 4.35
N GLN A 48 2.56 -9.37 4.03
CA GLN A 48 3.78 -8.86 3.39
C GLN A 48 3.50 -8.28 1.99
N ARG A 49 2.73 -8.98 1.14
CA ARG A 49 2.36 -8.45 -0.19
C ARG A 49 1.54 -7.16 -0.09
N ALA A 50 0.59 -7.09 0.85
CA ALA A 50 -0.20 -5.90 1.09
C ALA A 50 0.68 -4.72 1.53
N ARG A 51 1.64 -4.96 2.43
CA ARG A 51 2.63 -3.97 2.85
C ARG A 51 3.45 -3.46 1.67
N ASP A 52 4.04 -4.34 0.88
CA ASP A 52 4.90 -3.96 -0.24
C ASP A 52 4.15 -3.11 -1.27
N GLN A 53 2.87 -3.44 -1.51
CA GLN A 53 2.02 -2.70 -2.44
C GLN A 53 1.69 -1.29 -1.93
N VAL A 54 1.49 -1.11 -0.63
CA VAL A 54 1.34 0.21 -0.01
C VAL A 54 2.65 0.99 -0.12
N GLU A 55 3.79 0.36 0.16
CA GLU A 55 5.10 1.02 0.13
C GLU A 55 5.47 1.52 -1.27
N VAL A 56 5.27 0.70 -2.30
CA VAL A 56 5.49 1.10 -3.71
C VAL A 56 4.58 2.28 -4.07
N SER A 57 3.31 2.22 -3.69
CA SER A 57 2.36 3.30 -3.99
C SER A 57 2.75 4.61 -3.29
N ALA A 58 3.24 4.54 -2.04
CA ALA A 58 3.71 5.69 -1.29
C ALA A 58 4.95 6.34 -1.93
N ARG A 59 5.90 5.54 -2.43
CA ARG A 59 7.07 6.06 -3.14
C ARG A 59 6.70 6.82 -4.41
N VAL A 60 5.70 6.35 -5.16
CA VAL A 60 5.22 7.06 -6.36
C VAL A 60 4.59 8.40 -5.97
N VAL A 61 3.76 8.44 -4.93
CA VAL A 61 3.17 9.69 -4.43
C VAL A 61 4.26 10.67 -4.00
N GLN A 62 5.28 10.21 -3.27
CA GLN A 62 6.41 11.05 -2.84
C GLN A 62 7.21 11.59 -4.03
N ALA A 63 7.47 10.79 -5.05
CA ALA A 63 8.18 11.23 -6.25
C ALA A 63 7.39 12.30 -7.03
N VAL A 64 6.06 12.18 -7.09
CA VAL A 64 5.20 13.19 -7.71
C VAL A 64 5.22 14.48 -6.88
N ASP A 65 5.13 14.40 -5.56
CA ASP A 65 5.17 15.56 -4.67
C ASP A 65 6.50 16.33 -4.81
N GLN A 66 7.63 15.61 -4.82
CA GLN A 66 8.96 16.21 -5.07
C GLN A 66 9.04 16.88 -6.45
N THR A 67 8.47 16.26 -7.48
CA THR A 67 8.45 16.82 -8.83
C THR A 67 7.63 18.12 -8.88
N LEU A 68 6.44 18.13 -8.27
CA LEU A 68 5.59 19.32 -8.19
C LEU A 68 6.24 20.44 -7.39
N ASN A 69 6.87 20.11 -6.26
CA ASN A 69 7.56 21.09 -5.42
C ASN A 69 8.76 21.71 -6.16
N ASN A 70 9.52 20.90 -6.90
CA ASN A 70 10.63 21.41 -7.72
C ASN A 70 10.13 22.30 -8.88
N LEU A 71 9.00 21.97 -9.50
CA LEU A 71 8.38 22.83 -10.51
C LEU A 71 7.93 24.16 -9.89
N LEU A 72 7.25 24.14 -8.75
CA LEU A 72 6.82 25.36 -8.05
C LEU A 72 8.02 26.27 -7.72
N LYS A 73 9.12 25.70 -7.24
CA LYS A 73 10.36 26.45 -6.96
C LYS A 73 11.02 27.03 -8.21
N ALA A 74 10.84 26.41 -9.37
CA ALA A 74 11.39 26.91 -10.63
C ALA A 74 10.59 28.11 -11.20
N PHE A 75 9.34 28.29 -10.75
CA PHE A 75 8.46 29.38 -11.17
C PHE A 75 8.27 30.48 -10.10
N SER A 76 8.92 30.36 -8.94
CA SER A 76 8.96 31.34 -7.84
C SER A 76 10.25 32.15 -7.86
#